data_AF-A0A418NQU4-F1
#
_entry.id   AF-A0A418NQU4-F1
#
_cell.length_a   1.000
_cell.length_b   1.000
_cell.length_c   1.000
_cell.angle_alpha   90.00
_cell.angle_beta   90.00
_cell.angle_gamma   90.00
#
_symmetry.space_group_name_H-M   'P 1'
#
loop_
_entity.id
_entity.type
_entity.pdbx_description
1 polymer ?
#
loop_
_entity_poly.entity_id
_entity_poly.type
_entity_poly.pdbx_seq_one_letter_code
_entity_poly.pdbx_strand_id
1 'polypeptide(L)'
;MKAGLMDRDNADVVRVKVRAKTGGSIDLQVLDISAGGCMVDFHGSAARPGERVLVTLPGLSALPGELVWAEDGRAGIAFEAPLHETVLDRFKSMLNC
;
A
#
# COMPACT_ATOMS: atom_id res chain seq x y z
N MET A 1 32.90 -10.65 11.48
CA MET A 1 31.88 -11.72 11.40
C MET A 1 30.76 -11.22 10.52
N LYS A 2 30.24 -12.10 9.64
CA LYS A 2 29.25 -11.85 8.56
C LYS A 2 28.04 -11.02 9.04
N ALA A 3 27.33 -10.27 8.21
CA ALA A 3 27.01 -10.51 6.81
C ALA A 3 26.79 -9.21 6.05
N GLY A 4 27.26 -9.17 4.81
CA GLY A 4 26.68 -8.27 3.83
C GLY A 4 25.22 -8.64 3.61
N LEU A 5 24.34 -7.64 3.68
CA LEU A 5 23.10 -7.67 2.93
C LEU A 5 23.30 -6.66 1.81
N MET A 6 23.79 -7.16 0.67
CA MET A 6 23.53 -6.49 -0.60
C MET A 6 22.03 -6.34 -0.69
N ASP A 7 21.52 -5.11 -0.64
CA ASP A 7 20.22 -4.77 -1.19
C ASP A 7 20.35 -5.02 -2.69
N ARG A 8 20.05 -6.26 -3.10
CA ARG A 8 19.95 -6.64 -4.50
C ARG A 8 18.77 -5.84 -5.04
N ASP A 9 19.06 -4.99 -6.01
CA ASP A 9 18.14 -4.18 -6.81
C ASP A 9 16.69 -4.69 -6.77
N ASN A 10 15.89 -4.09 -5.88
CA ASN A 10 14.49 -4.40 -5.66
C ASN A 10 13.63 -3.69 -6.73
N ALA A 11 13.82 -4.07 -7.99
CA ALA A 11 13.31 -3.33 -9.14
C ALA A 11 11.78 -3.43 -9.35
N ASP A 12 11.06 -4.28 -8.59
CA ASP A 12 9.62 -4.50 -8.77
C ASP A 12 8.76 -4.30 -7.51
N VAL A 13 9.24 -3.55 -6.52
CA VAL A 13 8.37 -3.19 -5.39
C VAL A 13 7.43 -2.05 -5.74
N VAL A 14 6.15 -2.40 -5.86
CA VAL A 14 5.06 -1.43 -5.92
C VAL A 14 4.93 -0.74 -4.57
N ARG A 15 5.08 0.59 -4.55
CA ARG A 15 4.82 1.42 -3.37
C ARG A 15 3.57 2.24 -3.53
N VAL A 16 2.84 2.41 -2.44
CA VAL A 16 1.65 3.25 -2.35
C VAL A 16 1.90 4.38 -1.35
N LYS A 17 1.56 5.60 -1.75
CA LYS A 17 1.57 6.73 -0.83
C LYS A 17 0.26 6.79 -0.07
N VAL A 18 0.34 6.77 1.25
CA VAL A 18 -0.81 6.89 2.14
C VAL A 18 -0.72 8.19 2.90
N ARG A 19 -1.72 9.05 2.75
CA ARG A 19 -1.81 10.34 3.43
C ARG A 19 -2.95 10.31 4.45
N ALA A 20 -2.61 10.54 5.71
CA ALA A 20 -3.56 10.70 6.79
C ALA A 20 -4.34 12.02 6.66
N LYS A 21 -5.58 12.05 7.17
CA LYS A 21 -6.38 13.28 7.22
C LYS A 21 -5.69 14.41 8.02
N THR A 22 -4.87 14.04 9.00
CA THR A 22 -4.09 14.97 9.85
C THR A 22 -2.92 15.62 9.12
N GLY A 23 -2.61 15.20 7.89
CA GLY A 23 -1.64 15.83 7.00
C GLY A 23 -0.35 15.05 6.78
N GLY A 24 -0.03 14.09 7.64
CA GLY A 24 1.13 13.21 7.48
C GLY A 24 0.98 12.27 6.27
N SER A 25 2.10 11.89 5.64
CA SER A 25 2.11 10.88 4.58
C SER A 25 3.30 9.93 4.68
N ILE A 26 3.09 8.69 4.28
CA ILE A 26 4.10 7.64 4.25
C ILE A 26 3.97 6.83 2.97
N ASP A 27 5.10 6.40 2.42
CA ASP A 27 5.13 5.48 1.27
C ASP A 27 5.36 4.06 1.81
N LEU A 28 4.44 3.15 1.47
CA LEU A 28 4.41 1.78 1.98
C LEU A 28 4.53 0.80 0.81
N GLN A 29 5.18 -0.34 1.03
CA GLN A 29 5.18 -1.42 0.04
C GLN A 29 3.79 -2.06 -0.03
N VAL A 30 3.28 -2.28 -1.23
CA VAL A 30 2.08 -3.07 -1.47
C VAL A 30 2.47 -4.55 -1.46
N LEU A 31 1.78 -5.34 -0.63
CA LEU A 31 1.97 -6.78 -0.49
C LEU A 31 0.92 -7.58 -1.26
N ASP A 32 -0.30 -7.03 -1.38
CA ASP A 32 -1.42 -7.62 -2.12
C ASP A 32 -2.38 -6.51 -2.57
N ILE A 33 -3.11 -6.74 -3.65
CA ILE A 33 -4.12 -5.81 -4.18
C ILE A 33 -5.35 -6.54 -4.71
N SER A 34 -6.51 -5.97 -4.40
CA SER A 34 -7.81 -6.37 -4.92
C SER A 34 -8.52 -5.16 -5.52
N ALA A 35 -9.69 -5.37 -6.14
CA ALA A 35 -10.51 -4.27 -6.61
C ALA A 35 -10.92 -3.34 -5.44
N GLY A 36 -11.14 -3.88 -4.24
CA GLY A 36 -11.65 -3.14 -3.09
C GLY A 36 -10.59 -2.54 -2.17
N GLY A 37 -9.30 -2.80 -2.39
CA GLY A 37 -8.27 -2.36 -1.45
C GLY A 37 -6.91 -2.97 -1.69
N CYS A 38 -5.95 -2.62 -0.83
CA CYS A 38 -4.62 -3.21 -0.82
C CYS A 38 -4.16 -3.59 0.59
N MET A 39 -3.28 -4.57 0.65
CA MET A 39 -2.48 -4.90 1.83
C MET A 39 -1.12 -4.22 1.69
N VAL A 40 -0.64 -3.62 2.77
CA VAL A 40 0.65 -2.92 2.80
C VAL A 40 1.54 -3.45 3.91
N ASP A 41 2.85 -3.39 3.66
CA ASP A 41 3.86 -3.49 4.70
C ASP A 41 3.78 -2.22 5.57
N PHE A 42 3.54 -2.41 6.87
CA PHE A 42 3.09 -1.38 7.81
C PHE A 42 3.91 -1.38 9.11
N HIS A 43 5.22 -1.60 9.02
CA HIS A 43 6.11 -1.47 10.17
C HIS A 43 6.32 0.01 10.58
N GLY A 44 6.06 0.33 11.85
CA GLY A 44 6.44 1.61 12.46
C GLY A 44 5.50 2.80 12.24
N SER A 45 4.31 2.58 11.66
CA SER A 45 3.28 3.62 11.53
C SER A 45 2.33 3.64 12.74
N ALA A 46 1.88 4.83 13.13
CA ALA A 46 0.95 5.04 14.24
C ALA A 46 -0.54 5.07 13.82
N ALA A 47 -0.84 4.90 12.52
CA ALA A 47 -2.22 4.94 12.03
C ALA A 47 -3.05 3.78 12.60
N ARG A 48 -4.34 4.02 12.80
CA ARG A 48 -5.24 3.06 13.49
C ARG A 48 -6.42 2.65 12.60
N PRO A 49 -6.98 1.45 12.81
CA PRO A 49 -8.22 1.07 12.15
C PRO A 49 -9.33 2.12 12.33
N GLY A 50 -10.12 2.37 11.29
CA GLY A 50 -11.12 3.43 11.22
C GLY A 50 -10.59 4.78 10.73
N GLU A 51 -9.27 4.92 10.53
CA GLU A 51 -8.68 6.16 10.03
C GLU A 51 -8.89 6.31 8.52
N ARG A 52 -9.48 7.44 8.12
CA ARG A 52 -9.62 7.81 6.71
C ARG A 52 -8.31 8.34 6.14
N VAL A 53 -7.96 7.83 4.98
CA VAL A 53 -6.72 8.13 4.28
C VAL A 53 -6.97 8.47 2.82
N LEU A 54 -6.00 9.14 2.21
CA LEU A 54 -5.89 9.24 0.76
C LEU A 54 -4.77 8.32 0.29
N VAL A 55 -5.10 7.41 -0.62
CA VAL A 55 -4.21 6.39 -1.18
C VAL A 55 -3.83 6.81 -2.59
N THR A 56 -2.54 6.96 -2.87
CA THR A 56 -2.05 7.24 -4.23
C THR A 56 -1.21 6.07 -4.70
N LEU A 57 -1.78 5.28 -5.60
CA LEU A 57 -1.07 4.24 -6.32
C LEU A 57 -0.24 4.86 -7.47
N PRO A 58 0.90 4.24 -7.87
CA PRO A 58 1.75 4.75 -8.94
C PRO A 58 1.00 4.96 -10.25
N GLY A 59 0.94 6.22 -10.70
CA GLY A 59 0.27 6.63 -11.94
C GLY A 59 -1.22 6.88 -11.82
N LEU A 60 -1.81 6.84 -10.62
CA LEU A 60 -3.21 7.19 -10.37
C LEU A 60 -3.35 8.48 -9.56
N SER A 61 -4.55 9.07 -9.62
CA SER A 61 -4.97 10.10 -8.67
C SER A 61 -5.17 9.50 -7.27
N ALA A 62 -5.15 10.36 -6.26
CA ALA A 62 -5.47 9.94 -4.89
C ALA A 62 -6.91 9.38 -4.80
N LEU A 63 -7.03 8.23 -4.16
CA LEU A 63 -8.27 7.52 -3.90
C LEU A 63 -8.61 7.62 -2.40
N PRO A 64 -9.84 7.98 -2.03
CA PRO A 64 -10.30 7.88 -0.65
C PRO A 64 -10.30 6.42 -0.18
N GLY A 65 -9.91 6.20 1.07
CA GLY A 65 -9.94 4.89 1.69
C GLY A 65 -9.91 4.93 3.21
N GLU A 66 -9.97 3.76 3.81
CA GLU A 66 -9.97 3.56 5.26
C GLU A 66 -9.01 2.43 5.63
N LEU A 67 -8.19 2.66 6.65
CA LEU A 67 -7.43 1.57 7.28
C LEU A 67 -8.42 0.68 8.04
N VAL A 68 -8.64 -0.55 7.60
CA VAL A 68 -9.68 -1.44 8.15
C VAL A 68 -9.16 -2.41 9.21
N TRP A 69 -7.86 -2.74 9.14
CA TRP A 69 -7.17 -3.55 10.13
C TRP A 69 -5.66 -3.26 10.08
N ALA A 70 -4.97 -3.53 11.19
CA ALA A 70 -3.52 -3.53 11.27
C ALA A 70 -3.08 -4.62 12.26
N GLU A 71 -2.27 -5.56 11.80
CA GLU A 71 -1.83 -6.74 12.55
C GLU A 71 -0.49 -7.23 11.98
N ASP A 72 0.41 -7.72 12.83
CA ASP A 72 1.68 -8.33 12.45
C ASP A 72 2.54 -7.51 11.47
N GLY A 73 2.56 -6.19 11.66
CA GLY A 73 3.32 -5.27 10.80
C GLY A 73 2.73 -5.09 9.40
N ARG A 74 1.47 -5.50 9.19
CA ARG A 74 0.72 -5.30 7.95
C ARG A 74 -0.53 -4.49 8.23
N ALA A 75 -1.05 -3.86 7.20
CA ALA A 75 -2.35 -3.21 7.27
C ALA A 75 -3.16 -3.42 5.99
N GLY A 76 -4.47 -3.47 6.15
CA GLY A 76 -5.42 -3.46 5.05
C GLY A 76 -6.04 -2.07 4.90
N ILE A 77 -6.02 -1.55 3.66
CA ILE A 77 -6.69 -0.31 3.31
C ILE A 77 -7.80 -0.65 2.32
N ALA A 78 -9.05 -0.38 2.72
CA ALA A 78 -10.20 -0.47 1.83
C ALA A 78 -10.35 0.84 1.05
N PHE A 79 -10.55 0.75 -0.25
CA PHE A 79 -10.90 1.90 -1.09
C PHE A 79 -12.39 2.19 -0.96
N GLU A 80 -12.77 3.47 -0.98
CA GLU A 80 -14.20 3.85 -0.95
C GLU A 80 -14.95 3.45 -2.24
N ALA A 81 -14.22 3.33 -3.36
CA ALA A 81 -14.74 2.84 -4.63
C ALA A 81 -13.81 1.77 -5.21
N PRO A 82 -14.37 0.74 -5.88
CA PRO A 82 -13.55 -0.31 -6.47
C PRO A 82 -12.68 0.22 -7.61
N LEU A 83 -11.48 -0.33 -7.74
CA LEU A 83 -10.63 -0.10 -8.91
C LEU A 83 -11.28 -0.69 -10.16
N HIS A 84 -11.11 0.00 -11.28
CA HIS A 84 -11.42 -0.54 -12.60
C HIS A 84 -10.55 -1.78 -12.89
N GLU A 85 -11.08 -2.76 -13.60
CA GLU A 85 -10.40 -4.04 -13.89
C GLU A 85 -9.01 -3.84 -14.52
N THR A 86 -8.90 -2.98 -15.52
CA THR A 86 -7.63 -2.67 -16.22
C THR A 86 -6.57 -2.11 -15.28
N VAL A 87 -6.99 -1.33 -14.27
CA VAL A 87 -6.09 -0.79 -13.27
C VAL A 87 -5.62 -1.90 -12.35
N LEU A 88 -6.54 -2.75 -11.88
CA LEU A 88 -6.23 -3.90 -11.03
C LEU A 88 -5.24 -4.86 -11.73
N ASP A 89 -5.49 -5.21 -12.99
CA ASP A 89 -4.67 -6.15 -13.76
C ASP A 89 -3.24 -5.63 -13.95
N ARG A 90 -3.09 -4.31 -14.15
CA ARG A 90 -1.78 -3.66 -14.20
C ARG A 90 -1.01 -3.86 -12.90
N PHE A 91 -1.64 -3.66 -11.75
CA PHE A 91 -0.97 -3.81 -10.45
C PHE A 91 -0.68 -5.27 -10.08
N LYS A 92 -1.60 -6.19 -10.38
CA LYS A 92 -1.34 -7.63 -10.21
C LYS A 92 -0.13 -8.08 -11.01
N SER A 93 -0.02 -7.64 -12.26
CA SER A 93 1.12 -7.97 -13.12
C SER A 93 2.47 -7.48 -12.56
N MET A 94 2.48 -6.38 -11.79
CA MET A 94 3.69 -5.87 -11.12
C MET A 94 4.00 -6.57 -9.79
N LEU A 95 3.00 -7.15 -9.12
CA LEU A 95 3.18 -7.84 -7.83
C LEU A 95 3.54 -9.34 -8.00
N ASN A 96 3.23 -9.94 -9.15
CA ASN A 96 3.34 -11.38 -9.40
C ASN A 96 4.54 -11.80 -10.27
N CYS A 97 5.68 -11.12 -10.16
CA CYS A 97 6.92 -11.55 -10.82
C CYS A 97 7.40 -12.93 -10.36
#